data_AF-A0A524NSL2-F1
#
_entry.id   AF-A0A524NSL2-F1
#
_cell.length_a   1.000
_cell.length_b   1.000
_cell.length_c   1.000
_cell.angle_alpha   90.00
_cell.angle_beta   90.00
_cell.angle_gamma   90.00
#
_symmetry.space_group_name_H-M   'P 1'
#
loop_
_entity.id
_entity.type
_entity.pdbx_description
1 polymer ?
#
loop_
_entity_poly.entity_id
_entity_poly.type
_entity_poly.pdbx_seq_one_letter_code
_entity_poly.pdbx_strand_id
1 'polypeptide(L)'
;MGAGKFSFKRVVLGSGSFSFEEVMFENVDVSFERTSFGFEKVSFYKSWFHTLSLRFCHLDGFIDLRVQQCLSIDLSNTIVRDIIDLNPHEFNSVVQTLYMGGMRLIGRFYIDWKRNQVKSLINSQTQSSHRLRAEQFRILKENFKNLGLYNSEDYAYVEFKRNESRANLTESVAQNRLRGLYQYPLYWFKLVLFDNAGLYATSPVRVLITMVNSFIVFSLLYLLLLWKTSADIVASVDDHLSM
;
A
#
# COMPACT_ATOMS: atom_id res chain seq x y z
N MET A 1 -12.91 27.15 19.57
CA MET A 1 -12.77 26.14 20.65
C MET A 1 -11.32 25.68 20.67
N GLY A 2 -10.67 25.70 21.83
CA GLY A 2 -9.23 25.44 21.94
C GLY A 2 -8.85 24.00 21.60
N ALA A 3 -7.59 23.79 21.22
CA ALA A 3 -7.02 22.47 21.03
C ALA A 3 -7.17 21.65 22.33
N GLY A 4 -7.84 20.51 22.25
CA GLY A 4 -8.11 19.64 23.38
C GLY A 4 -7.43 18.28 23.23
N LYS A 5 -7.27 17.57 24.34
CA LYS A 5 -6.80 16.18 24.33
C LYS A 5 -7.70 15.32 25.19
N PHE A 6 -8.22 14.25 24.62
CA PHE A 6 -9.03 13.25 25.30
C PHE A 6 -8.30 11.91 25.26
N SER A 7 -7.90 11.37 26.41
CA SER A 7 -6.99 10.23 26.44
C SER A 7 -7.36 9.20 27.50
N PHE A 8 -7.54 7.96 27.07
CA PHE A 8 -7.45 6.76 27.90
C PHE A 8 -6.16 6.03 27.56
N LYS A 9 -5.35 5.71 28.57
CA LYS A 9 -4.12 4.95 28.36
C LYS A 9 -4.06 3.79 29.31
N ARG A 10 -3.86 2.58 28.76
CA ARG A 10 -3.78 1.33 29.54
C ARG A 10 -5.03 1.09 30.39
N VAL A 11 -6.20 1.45 29.85
CA VAL A 11 -7.48 1.27 30.53
C VAL A 11 -8.07 -0.06 30.11
N VAL A 12 -8.69 -0.77 31.06
CA VAL A 12 -9.52 -1.93 30.78
C VAL A 12 -10.96 -1.45 30.88
N LEU A 13 -11.62 -1.37 29.73
CA LEU A 13 -13.05 -1.16 29.68
C LEU A 13 -13.74 -2.51 29.94
N GLY A 14 -14.85 -2.47 30.66
CA GLY A 14 -15.61 -3.67 31.00
C GLY A 14 -16.36 -4.25 29.80
N SER A 15 -17.41 -5.03 30.09
CA SER A 15 -18.35 -5.51 29.07
C SER A 15 -19.29 -4.39 28.59
N GLY A 16 -19.75 -4.49 27.35
CA GLY A 16 -20.70 -3.55 26.75
C GLY A 16 -20.21 -2.87 25.49
N SER A 17 -21.13 -2.36 24.68
CA SER A 17 -20.81 -1.57 23.49
C SER A 17 -20.34 -0.17 23.86
N PHE A 18 -19.23 0.28 23.28
CA PHE A 18 -18.71 1.63 23.47
C PHE A 18 -19.03 2.49 22.25
N SER A 19 -19.73 3.61 22.46
CA SER A 19 -20.20 4.47 21.38
C SER A 19 -19.70 5.90 21.55
N PHE A 20 -19.04 6.39 20.49
CA PHE A 20 -18.64 7.78 20.27
C PHE A 20 -19.25 8.30 18.96
N GLU A 21 -20.44 7.79 18.62
CA GLU A 21 -21.16 8.14 17.38
C GLU A 21 -21.59 9.62 17.41
N GLU A 22 -21.47 10.30 16.26
CA GLU A 22 -21.84 11.70 16.04
C GLU A 22 -21.17 12.73 16.98
N VAL A 23 -20.08 12.36 17.64
CA VAL A 23 -19.30 13.27 18.48
C VAL A 23 -18.58 14.31 17.60
N MET A 24 -18.68 15.59 17.98
CA MET A 24 -18.16 16.73 17.22
C MET A 24 -16.94 17.36 17.92
N PHE A 25 -15.78 16.73 17.78
CA PHE A 25 -14.52 17.04 18.46
C PHE A 25 -13.42 17.52 17.48
N GLU A 26 -13.78 18.43 16.55
CA GLU A 26 -12.93 18.90 15.44
C GLU A 26 -11.46 19.18 15.77
N ASN A 27 -11.20 19.80 16.91
CA ASN A 27 -9.87 20.25 17.33
C ASN A 27 -9.33 19.45 18.53
N VAL A 28 -9.80 18.21 18.70
CA VAL A 28 -9.41 17.36 19.84
C VAL A 28 -8.67 16.12 19.34
N ASP A 29 -7.54 15.85 19.98
CA ASP A 29 -6.81 14.60 19.83
C ASP A 29 -7.39 13.53 20.75
N VAL A 30 -7.92 12.46 20.15
CA VAL A 30 -8.51 11.33 20.87
C VAL A 30 -7.55 10.15 20.85
N SER A 31 -7.21 9.61 22.03
CA SER A 31 -6.25 8.52 22.17
C SER A 31 -6.73 7.46 23.14
N PHE A 32 -6.75 6.21 22.69
CA PHE A 32 -7.04 5.02 23.49
C PHE A 32 -5.83 4.07 23.59
N GLU A 33 -4.61 4.60 23.59
CA GLU A 33 -3.38 3.81 23.56
C GLU A 33 -3.34 2.68 24.62
N ARG A 34 -3.15 1.42 24.17
CA ARG A 34 -3.15 0.21 25.02
C ARG A 34 -4.46 0.00 25.81
N THR A 35 -5.58 0.55 25.36
CA THR A 35 -6.88 0.31 25.98
C THR A 35 -7.48 -1.00 25.48
N SER A 36 -8.07 -1.78 26.39
CA SER A 36 -8.84 -2.98 26.08
C SER A 36 -10.32 -2.63 26.05
N PHE A 37 -10.98 -2.82 24.90
CA PHE A 37 -12.41 -2.54 24.70
C PHE A 37 -13.32 -3.75 24.93
N GLY A 38 -12.75 -4.94 25.14
CA GLY A 38 -13.51 -6.19 25.18
C GLY A 38 -13.88 -6.70 23.78
N PHE A 39 -14.97 -7.46 23.69
CA PHE A 39 -15.40 -8.18 22.47
C PHE A 39 -16.59 -7.55 21.77
N GLU A 40 -17.20 -6.52 22.35
CA GLU A 40 -18.39 -5.87 21.80
C GLU A 40 -18.02 -4.73 20.83
N LYS A 41 -19.05 -4.14 20.21
CA LYS A 41 -18.90 -3.04 19.24
C LYS A 41 -18.24 -1.83 19.89
N VAL A 42 -17.26 -1.26 19.19
CA VAL A 42 -16.72 0.09 19.45
C VAL A 42 -17.03 0.97 18.25
N SER A 43 -17.72 2.08 18.46
CA SER A 43 -18.21 2.89 17.34
C SER A 43 -17.74 4.33 17.36
N PHE A 44 -17.23 4.79 16.22
CA PHE A 44 -16.91 6.19 15.94
C PHE A 44 -17.72 6.71 14.75
N TYR A 45 -18.89 6.13 14.51
CA TYR A 45 -19.74 6.46 13.36
C TYR A 45 -20.03 7.97 13.26
N LYS A 46 -19.76 8.55 12.08
CA LYS A 46 -20.09 9.96 11.75
C LYS A 46 -19.52 10.99 12.74
N SER A 47 -18.42 10.63 13.41
CA SER A 47 -17.73 11.49 14.37
C SER A 47 -16.64 12.34 13.71
N TRP A 48 -16.28 13.45 14.38
CA TRP A 48 -15.29 14.44 13.94
C TRP A 48 -14.19 14.53 15.00
N PHE A 49 -12.94 14.32 14.61
CA PHE A 49 -11.78 14.44 15.50
C PHE A 49 -10.64 15.18 14.80
N HIS A 50 -9.70 15.74 15.56
CA HIS A 50 -8.42 16.13 14.97
C HIS A 50 -7.63 14.85 14.64
N THR A 51 -7.33 14.04 15.65
CA THR A 51 -6.70 12.73 15.48
C THR A 51 -7.40 11.65 16.30
N LEU A 52 -7.38 10.41 15.80
CA LEU A 52 -7.89 9.23 16.51
C LEU A 52 -6.80 8.16 16.59
N SER A 53 -6.36 7.82 17.79
CA SER A 53 -5.31 6.81 18.02
C SER A 53 -5.85 5.62 18.80
N LEU A 54 -5.72 4.43 18.21
CA LEU A 54 -6.03 3.12 18.80
C LEU A 54 -4.75 2.27 18.94
N ARG A 55 -3.59 2.91 19.02
CA ARG A 55 -2.29 2.22 19.03
C ARG A 55 -2.21 1.16 20.13
N PHE A 56 -1.62 0.01 19.79
CA PHE A 56 -1.41 -1.11 20.71
C PHE A 56 -2.69 -1.69 21.33
N CYS A 57 -3.87 -1.41 20.77
CA CYS A 57 -5.11 -2.02 21.21
C CYS A 57 -5.29 -3.43 20.66
N HIS A 58 -5.96 -4.27 21.43
CA HIS A 58 -6.57 -5.51 20.96
C HIS A 58 -8.01 -5.19 20.56
N LEU A 59 -8.29 -5.30 19.27
CA LEU A 59 -9.56 -4.99 18.65
C LEU A 59 -10.24 -6.31 18.30
N ASP A 60 -10.92 -6.87 19.31
CA ASP A 60 -11.49 -8.21 19.27
C ASP A 60 -12.96 -8.26 18.84
N GLY A 61 -13.66 -7.12 18.82
CA GLY A 61 -15.02 -6.96 18.31
C GLY A 61 -15.10 -6.03 17.09
N PHE A 62 -16.32 -5.77 16.60
CA PHE A 62 -16.58 -4.86 15.49
C PHE A 62 -16.16 -3.42 15.83
N ILE A 63 -15.24 -2.84 15.06
CA ILE A 63 -14.80 -1.46 15.21
C ILE A 63 -15.32 -0.61 14.03
N ASP A 64 -16.25 0.28 14.32
CA ASP A 64 -16.79 1.23 13.36
C ASP A 64 -15.89 2.47 13.26
N LEU A 65 -15.05 2.53 12.23
CA LEU A 65 -14.19 3.68 11.91
C LEU A 65 -14.73 4.49 10.74
N ARG A 66 -16.04 4.41 10.46
CA ARG A 66 -16.72 5.30 9.51
C ARG A 66 -16.83 6.69 10.13
N VAL A 67 -15.69 7.37 10.29
CA VAL A 67 -15.59 8.74 10.80
C VAL A 67 -15.90 9.71 9.68
N GLN A 68 -16.52 10.84 9.99
CA GLN A 68 -16.84 11.84 8.96
C GLN A 68 -15.64 12.74 8.66
N GLN A 69 -14.89 13.15 9.68
CA GLN A 69 -13.71 13.99 9.49
C GLN A 69 -12.61 13.65 10.51
N CYS A 70 -11.40 13.40 10.01
CA CYS A 70 -10.22 13.15 10.85
C CYS A 70 -8.93 13.49 10.10
N LEU A 71 -7.98 14.18 10.72
CA LEU A 71 -6.66 14.38 10.11
C LEU A 71 -5.93 13.04 9.99
N SER A 72 -5.91 12.27 11.08
CA SER A 72 -5.23 10.98 11.07
C SER A 72 -5.88 9.94 11.99
N ILE A 73 -5.97 8.72 11.49
CA ILE A 73 -6.31 7.53 12.27
C ILE A 73 -5.05 6.69 12.46
N ASP A 74 -4.73 6.33 13.69
CA ASP A 74 -3.56 5.51 14.02
C ASP A 74 -3.95 4.16 14.61
N LEU A 75 -3.79 3.10 13.81
CA LEU A 75 -3.98 1.69 14.15
C LEU A 75 -2.64 0.96 14.31
N SER A 76 -1.53 1.68 14.52
CA SER A 76 -0.21 1.07 14.59
C SER A 76 -0.12 0.10 15.77
N ASN A 77 0.49 -1.07 15.52
CA ASN A 77 0.66 -2.16 16.48
C ASN A 77 -0.65 -2.69 17.10
N THR A 78 -1.79 -2.54 16.43
CA THR A 78 -3.02 -3.21 16.87
C THR A 78 -3.03 -4.69 16.51
N ILE A 79 -3.82 -5.46 17.23
CA ILE A 79 -4.22 -6.82 16.84
C ILE A 79 -5.71 -6.76 16.55
N VAL A 80 -6.10 -7.11 15.33
CA VAL A 80 -7.49 -7.04 14.86
C VAL A 80 -7.99 -8.44 14.60
N ARG A 81 -8.88 -8.94 15.46
CA ARG A 81 -9.42 -10.30 15.34
C ARG A 81 -10.76 -10.36 14.63
N ASP A 82 -11.52 -9.27 14.67
CA ASP A 82 -12.83 -9.14 14.02
C ASP A 82 -12.80 -8.07 12.90
N ILE A 83 -13.90 -7.38 12.67
CA ILE A 83 -14.07 -6.43 11.58
C ILE A 83 -13.69 -5.01 12.01
N ILE A 84 -12.95 -4.32 11.14
CA ILE A 84 -12.87 -2.85 11.13
C ILE A 84 -13.57 -2.35 9.87
N ASP A 85 -14.44 -1.36 9.99
CA ASP A 85 -15.12 -0.74 8.86
C ASP A 85 -14.79 0.75 8.74
N LEU A 86 -14.26 1.16 7.59
CA LEU A 86 -13.92 2.55 7.25
C LEU A 86 -14.70 3.04 6.02
N ASN A 87 -15.70 2.28 5.56
CA ASN A 87 -16.51 2.56 4.39
C ASN A 87 -17.89 3.10 4.76
N PRO A 88 -18.06 4.42 4.96
CA PRO A 88 -19.41 4.98 5.09
C PRO A 88 -20.16 4.82 3.76
N HIS A 89 -21.45 4.50 3.80
CA HIS A 89 -22.30 4.54 2.61
C HIS A 89 -23.14 5.82 2.54
N GLU A 90 -23.43 6.41 3.70
CA GLU A 90 -24.42 7.47 3.88
C GLU A 90 -23.82 8.89 3.85
N PHE A 91 -22.49 9.02 3.98
CA PHE A 91 -21.80 10.31 3.98
C PHE A 91 -20.39 10.23 3.39
N ASN A 92 -19.80 11.40 3.18
CA ASN A 92 -18.42 11.54 2.74
C ASN A 92 -17.50 11.55 3.97
N SER A 93 -16.61 10.58 4.04
CA SER A 93 -15.54 10.54 5.05
C SER A 93 -14.30 11.24 4.51
N VAL A 94 -13.78 12.18 5.30
CA VAL A 94 -12.55 12.91 5.01
C VAL A 94 -11.50 12.52 6.04
N VAL A 95 -10.72 11.48 5.71
CA VAL A 95 -9.53 11.06 6.45
C VAL A 95 -8.30 11.37 5.62
N GLN A 96 -7.29 12.04 6.17
CA GLN A 96 -6.09 12.41 5.40
C GLN A 96 -4.96 11.39 5.52
N THR A 97 -4.79 10.77 6.70
CA THR A 97 -3.70 9.84 6.96
C THR A 97 -4.21 8.63 7.76
N LEU A 98 -3.78 7.44 7.37
CA LEU A 98 -4.05 6.20 8.11
C LEU A 98 -2.73 5.53 8.42
N TYR A 99 -2.46 5.21 9.69
CA TYR A 99 -1.28 4.46 10.10
C TYR A 99 -1.67 3.03 10.50
N MET A 100 -0.99 2.03 9.93
CA MET A 100 -1.17 0.60 10.23
C MET A 100 0.17 -0.11 10.45
N GLY A 101 1.23 0.62 10.76
CA GLY A 101 2.56 0.03 10.96
C GLY A 101 2.57 -0.98 12.10
N GLY A 102 3.06 -2.20 11.87
CA GLY A 102 3.07 -3.27 12.88
C GLY A 102 1.70 -3.86 13.23
N MET A 103 0.64 -3.50 12.50
CA MET A 103 -0.70 -4.05 12.70
C MET A 103 -0.74 -5.54 12.34
N ARG A 104 -1.40 -6.34 13.17
CA ARG A 104 -1.72 -7.75 12.90
C ARG A 104 -3.20 -7.88 12.58
N LEU A 105 -3.52 -7.95 11.29
CA LEU A 105 -4.89 -8.11 10.81
C LEU A 105 -5.21 -9.60 10.60
N ILE A 106 -5.96 -10.17 11.54
CA ILE A 106 -6.48 -11.56 11.48
C ILE A 106 -7.91 -11.56 10.91
N GLY A 107 -8.71 -10.57 11.31
CA GLY A 107 -10.09 -10.40 10.85
C GLY A 107 -10.22 -9.77 9.46
N ARG A 108 -11.12 -8.79 9.31
CA ARG A 108 -11.39 -8.11 8.04
C ARG A 108 -11.32 -6.61 8.19
N PHE A 109 -10.74 -5.93 7.21
CA PHE A 109 -10.71 -4.47 7.20
C PHE A 109 -11.41 -3.94 5.95
N TYR A 110 -12.62 -3.40 6.11
CA TYR A 110 -13.39 -2.82 5.02
C TYR A 110 -12.91 -1.40 4.75
N ILE A 111 -12.26 -1.23 3.60
CA ILE A 111 -11.79 0.04 3.08
C ILE A 111 -11.85 -0.02 1.55
N ASP A 112 -12.39 1.02 0.89
CA ASP A 112 -12.47 1.09 -0.56
C ASP A 112 -11.26 1.84 -1.13
N TRP A 113 -10.58 1.21 -2.10
CA TRP A 113 -9.34 1.76 -2.67
C TRP A 113 -9.51 3.18 -3.24
N LYS A 114 -10.62 3.41 -3.97
CA LYS A 114 -10.85 4.66 -4.71
C LYS A 114 -11.54 5.70 -3.82
N ARG A 115 -12.62 5.32 -3.14
CA ARG A 115 -13.43 6.21 -2.30
C ARG A 115 -12.62 6.77 -1.13
N ASN A 116 -11.85 5.92 -0.45
CA ASN A 116 -11.00 6.37 0.64
C ASN A 116 -9.63 6.87 0.17
N GLN A 117 -9.34 6.83 -1.14
CA GLN A 117 -8.05 7.21 -1.71
C GLN A 117 -6.88 6.52 -0.99
N VAL A 118 -6.94 5.20 -0.84
CA VAL A 118 -6.00 4.42 0.02
C VAL A 118 -4.53 4.71 -0.27
N LYS A 119 -4.19 4.93 -1.55
CA LYS A 119 -2.83 5.31 -1.93
C LYS A 119 -2.38 6.63 -1.30
N SER A 120 -3.22 7.67 -1.26
CA SER A 120 -2.88 8.95 -0.62
C SER A 120 -2.87 8.81 0.90
N LEU A 121 -3.83 8.07 1.49
CA LEU A 121 -3.91 7.81 2.93
C LEU A 121 -2.62 7.25 3.55
N ILE A 122 -1.94 6.33 2.84
CA ILE A 122 -0.70 5.72 3.32
C ILE A 122 0.53 6.57 2.95
N ASN A 123 0.53 7.22 1.79
CA ASN A 123 1.68 8.00 1.34
C ASN A 123 1.77 9.40 1.97
N SER A 124 0.68 9.91 2.58
CA SER A 124 0.67 11.17 3.34
C SER A 124 1.47 11.11 4.65
N GLN A 125 1.85 9.91 5.10
CA GLN A 125 2.69 9.69 6.29
C GLN A 125 4.10 10.27 6.12
N THR A 126 4.36 11.51 6.54
CA THR A 126 5.63 12.22 6.26
C THR A 126 6.86 11.55 6.89
N GLN A 127 6.72 10.95 8.08
CA GLN A 127 7.85 10.38 8.85
C GLN A 127 8.05 8.87 8.63
N SER A 128 7.20 8.19 7.87
CA SER A 128 7.29 6.74 7.68
C SER A 128 8.35 6.36 6.64
N SER A 129 9.13 5.31 6.91
CA SER A 129 10.05 4.75 5.93
C SER A 129 9.31 4.05 4.77
N HIS A 130 9.97 3.93 3.62
CA HIS A 130 9.44 3.14 2.50
C HIS A 130 9.16 1.69 2.90
N ARG A 131 9.97 1.12 3.79
CA ARG A 131 9.75 -0.23 4.32
C ARG A 131 8.43 -0.34 5.09
N LEU A 132 8.12 0.63 5.94
CA LEU A 132 6.89 0.67 6.72
C LEU A 132 5.66 0.88 5.83
N ARG A 133 5.75 1.73 4.79
CA ARG A 133 4.66 1.88 3.81
C ARG A 133 4.44 0.59 3.01
N ALA A 134 5.53 -0.08 2.61
CA ALA A 134 5.44 -1.38 1.93
C ALA A 134 4.72 -2.42 2.79
N GLU A 135 5.05 -2.51 4.08
CA GLU A 135 4.35 -3.39 5.03
C GLU A 135 2.84 -3.11 5.07
N GLN A 136 2.43 -1.85 5.16
CA GLN A 136 1.03 -1.46 5.20
C GLN A 136 0.29 -1.84 3.91
N PHE A 137 0.89 -1.60 2.74
CA PHE A 137 0.31 -2.05 1.47
C PHE A 137 0.24 -3.57 1.35
N ARG A 138 1.20 -4.31 1.94
CA ARG A 138 1.15 -5.77 2.00
C ARG A 138 0.01 -6.28 2.87
N ILE A 139 -0.26 -5.66 4.01
CA ILE A 139 -1.43 -5.97 4.85
C ILE A 139 -2.72 -5.76 4.05
N LEU A 140 -2.84 -4.62 3.37
CA LEU A 140 -4.01 -4.31 2.54
C LEU A 140 -4.18 -5.28 1.38
N LYS A 141 -3.10 -5.65 0.69
CA LYS A 141 -3.12 -6.64 -0.39
C LYS A 141 -3.72 -7.96 0.09
N GLU A 142 -3.20 -8.54 1.17
CA GLU A 142 -3.73 -9.82 1.69
C GLU A 142 -5.17 -9.67 2.20
N ASN A 143 -5.53 -8.52 2.78
CA ASN A 143 -6.90 -8.23 3.17
C ASN A 143 -7.85 -8.16 1.95
N PHE A 144 -7.48 -7.45 0.88
CA PHE A 144 -8.29 -7.37 -0.34
C PHE A 144 -8.46 -8.72 -1.02
N LYS A 145 -7.40 -9.54 -1.05
CA LYS A 145 -7.47 -10.94 -1.48
C LYS A 145 -8.50 -11.71 -0.68
N ASN A 146 -8.46 -11.60 0.66
CA ASN A 146 -9.38 -12.28 1.57
C ASN A 146 -10.84 -11.79 1.44
N LEU A 147 -11.04 -10.58 0.93
CA LEU A 147 -12.36 -9.99 0.63
C LEU A 147 -12.83 -10.26 -0.81
N GLY A 148 -12.00 -10.87 -1.67
CA GLY A 148 -12.30 -11.08 -3.09
C GLY A 148 -12.26 -9.81 -3.94
N LEU A 149 -11.59 -8.75 -3.46
CA LEU A 149 -11.49 -7.45 -4.13
C LEU A 149 -10.25 -7.36 -5.03
N TYR A 150 -10.20 -8.17 -6.10
CA TYR A 150 -9.00 -8.37 -6.93
C TYR A 150 -8.40 -7.08 -7.52
N ASN A 151 -9.23 -6.15 -7.99
CA ASN A 151 -8.73 -4.86 -8.50
C ASN A 151 -7.98 -4.07 -7.41
N SER A 152 -8.52 -4.04 -6.19
CA SER A 152 -7.90 -3.35 -5.05
C SER A 152 -6.66 -4.10 -4.55
N GLU A 153 -6.68 -5.44 -4.60
CA GLU A 153 -5.51 -6.28 -4.34
C GLU A 153 -4.35 -5.92 -5.28
N ASP A 154 -4.61 -5.83 -6.59
CA ASP A 154 -3.60 -5.49 -7.59
C ASP A 154 -3.02 -4.10 -7.36
N TYR A 155 -3.86 -3.10 -7.06
CA TYR A 155 -3.37 -1.76 -6.76
C TYR A 155 -2.50 -1.72 -5.49
N ALA A 156 -2.92 -2.44 -4.43
CA ALA A 156 -2.14 -2.57 -3.21
C ALA A 156 -0.81 -3.30 -3.46
N TYR A 157 -0.82 -4.35 -4.29
CA TYR A 157 0.38 -5.10 -4.65
C TYR A 157 1.40 -4.22 -5.39
N VAL A 158 0.96 -3.43 -6.36
CA VAL A 158 1.84 -2.51 -7.10
C VAL A 158 2.49 -1.50 -6.16
N GLU A 159 1.71 -0.87 -5.26
CA GLU A 159 2.26 0.10 -4.30
C GLU A 159 3.17 -0.56 -3.26
N PHE A 160 2.88 -1.80 -2.85
CA PHE A 160 3.79 -2.62 -2.05
C PHE A 160 5.14 -2.81 -2.75
N LYS A 161 5.15 -3.29 -4.00
CA LYS A 161 6.39 -3.54 -4.76
C LYS A 161 7.19 -2.27 -5.04
N ARG A 162 6.51 -1.15 -5.32
CA ARG A 162 7.15 0.17 -5.50
C ARG A 162 7.87 0.62 -4.23
N ASN A 163 7.20 0.57 -3.08
CA ASN A 163 7.79 0.96 -1.80
C ASN A 163 8.89 -0.02 -1.36
N GLU A 164 8.71 -1.32 -1.56
CA GLU A 164 9.73 -2.33 -1.27
C GLU A 164 11.00 -2.11 -2.10
N SER A 165 10.86 -1.82 -3.40
CA SER A 165 11.99 -1.54 -4.27
C SER A 165 12.75 -0.29 -3.82
N ARG A 166 12.04 0.78 -3.46
CA ARG A 166 12.65 2.01 -2.91
C ARG A 166 13.36 1.74 -1.59
N ALA A 167 12.73 0.99 -0.68
CA ALA A 167 13.31 0.62 0.61
C ALA A 167 14.62 -0.14 0.42
N ASN A 168 14.61 -1.18 -0.42
CA ASN A 168 15.81 -1.99 -0.72
C ASN A 168 16.96 -1.14 -1.28
N LEU A 169 16.67 -0.20 -2.18
CA LEU A 169 17.68 0.72 -2.71
C LEU A 169 18.26 1.61 -1.59
N THR A 170 17.40 2.27 -0.81
CA THR A 170 17.83 3.16 0.26
C THR A 170 18.62 2.44 1.35
N GLU A 171 18.19 1.25 1.74
CA GLU A 171 18.86 0.42 2.75
C GLU A 171 20.22 -0.09 2.25
N SER A 172 20.30 -0.53 0.97
CA SER A 172 21.55 -1.01 0.39
C SER A 172 22.60 0.09 0.26
N VAL A 173 22.18 1.29 -0.17
CA VAL A 173 23.06 2.46 -0.30
C VAL A 173 23.50 2.98 1.07
N ALA A 174 22.60 2.95 2.07
CA ALA A 174 22.93 3.34 3.44
C ALA A 174 23.98 2.42 4.08
N GLN A 175 23.92 1.11 3.81
CA GLN A 175 24.91 0.14 4.31
C GLN A 175 26.30 0.35 3.69
N ASN A 176 26.37 0.56 2.37
CA ASN A 176 27.63 0.84 1.70
C ASN A 176 27.39 1.69 0.45
N ARG A 177 27.92 2.92 0.44
CA ARG A 177 27.77 3.87 -0.66
C ARG A 177 28.31 3.32 -1.99
N LEU A 178 29.34 2.48 -1.98
CA LEU A 178 29.90 1.85 -3.19
C LEU A 178 28.92 0.87 -3.85
N ARG A 179 28.00 0.26 -3.09
CA ARG A 179 26.94 -0.59 -3.66
C ARG A 179 25.98 0.21 -4.54
N GLY A 180 25.90 1.53 -4.36
CA GLY A 180 25.08 2.41 -5.18
C GLY A 180 25.37 2.28 -6.68
N LEU A 181 26.63 2.09 -7.07
CA LEU A 181 27.04 1.99 -8.48
C LEU A 181 26.31 0.88 -9.24
N TYR A 182 26.04 -0.25 -8.58
CA TYR A 182 25.28 -1.36 -9.17
C TYR A 182 23.78 -1.32 -8.83
N GLN A 183 23.42 -0.85 -7.63
CA GLN A 183 22.03 -0.86 -7.17
C GLN A 183 21.14 0.14 -7.92
N TYR A 184 21.65 1.31 -8.30
CA TYR A 184 20.88 2.30 -9.06
C TYR A 184 20.47 1.79 -10.45
N PRO A 185 21.40 1.26 -11.30
CA PRO A 185 21.03 0.65 -12.57
C PRO A 185 20.02 -0.50 -12.42
N LEU A 186 20.22 -1.37 -11.43
CA LEU A 186 19.33 -2.50 -11.18
C LEU A 186 17.93 -2.05 -10.73
N TYR A 187 17.83 -1.03 -9.88
CA TYR A 187 16.57 -0.41 -9.51
C TYR A 187 15.85 0.20 -10.71
N TRP A 188 16.59 0.93 -11.55
CA TRP A 188 16.05 1.54 -12.76
C TRP A 188 15.52 0.50 -13.74
N PHE A 189 16.29 -0.58 -13.98
CA PHE A 189 15.83 -1.72 -14.78
C PHE A 189 14.53 -2.31 -14.23
N LYS A 190 14.44 -2.52 -12.91
CA LYS A 190 13.20 -3.01 -12.27
C LYS A 190 12.02 -2.06 -12.49
N LEU A 191 12.25 -0.76 -12.41
CA LEU A 191 11.20 0.25 -12.59
C LEU A 191 10.70 0.27 -14.05
N VAL A 192 11.60 0.17 -15.03
CA VAL A 192 11.20 0.15 -16.44
C VAL A 192 10.49 -1.15 -16.80
N LEU A 193 11.11 -2.30 -16.50
CA LEU A 193 10.59 -3.59 -16.93
C LEU A 193 9.37 -4.02 -16.10
N PHE A 194 9.48 -4.05 -14.78
CA PHE A 194 8.40 -4.58 -13.95
C PHE A 194 7.30 -3.55 -13.75
N ASP A 195 7.62 -2.31 -13.38
CA ASP A 195 6.58 -1.33 -13.05
C ASP A 195 5.93 -0.73 -14.31
N ASN A 196 6.73 -0.19 -15.24
CA ASN A 196 6.18 0.48 -16.41
C ASN A 196 5.63 -0.50 -17.47
N ALA A 197 6.43 -1.49 -17.88
CA ALA A 197 6.00 -2.42 -18.93
C ALA A 197 4.96 -3.44 -18.42
N GLY A 198 5.23 -4.10 -17.28
CA GLY A 198 4.38 -5.19 -16.79
C GLY A 198 3.31 -4.80 -15.77
N LEU A 199 3.43 -3.63 -15.11
CA LEU A 199 2.72 -3.32 -13.86
C LEU A 199 2.81 -4.47 -12.83
N TYR A 200 4.00 -5.04 -12.66
CA TYR A 200 4.25 -6.25 -11.88
C TYR A 200 3.37 -7.44 -12.27
N ALA A 201 3.10 -7.57 -13.56
CA ALA A 201 2.27 -8.61 -14.17
C ALA A 201 0.78 -8.59 -13.77
N THR A 202 0.29 -7.50 -13.16
CA THR A 202 -1.15 -7.34 -12.85
C THR A 202 -1.96 -6.89 -14.06
N SER A 203 -1.32 -6.49 -15.17
CA SER A 203 -2.00 -6.03 -16.39
C SER A 203 -1.54 -6.80 -17.63
N PRO A 204 -2.22 -7.88 -18.02
CA PRO A 204 -1.86 -8.69 -19.20
C PRO A 204 -1.81 -7.89 -20.51
N VAL A 205 -2.70 -6.91 -20.67
CA VAL A 205 -2.75 -6.05 -21.86
C VAL A 205 -1.48 -5.19 -21.99
N ARG A 206 -0.98 -4.63 -20.88
CA ARG A 206 0.28 -3.86 -20.90
C ARG A 206 1.46 -4.75 -21.30
N VAL A 207 1.52 -5.95 -20.74
CA VAL A 207 2.53 -6.95 -21.09
C VAL A 207 2.48 -7.24 -22.59
N LEU A 208 1.30 -7.54 -23.15
CA LEU A 208 1.15 -7.80 -24.58
C LEU A 208 1.64 -6.64 -25.44
N ILE A 209 1.22 -5.41 -25.13
CA ILE A 209 1.64 -4.20 -25.86
C ILE A 209 3.17 -4.04 -25.80
N THR A 210 3.77 -4.27 -24.64
CA THR A 210 5.23 -4.14 -24.47
C THR A 210 6.00 -5.22 -25.23
N MET A 211 5.45 -6.44 -25.32
CA MET A 211 6.02 -7.51 -26.14
C MET A 211 5.99 -7.12 -27.62
N VAL A 212 4.84 -6.67 -28.13
CA VAL A 212 4.69 -6.22 -29.53
C VAL A 212 5.65 -5.07 -29.84
N ASN A 213 5.73 -4.06 -28.98
CA ASN A 213 6.67 -2.95 -29.16
C ASN A 213 8.14 -3.42 -29.17
N SER A 214 8.49 -4.38 -28.30
CA SER A 214 9.84 -4.95 -28.27
C SER A 214 10.18 -5.66 -29.57
N PHE A 215 9.24 -6.41 -30.16
CA PHE A 215 9.41 -7.04 -31.47
C PHE A 215 9.61 -6.00 -32.57
N ILE A 216 8.78 -4.96 -32.61
CA ILE A 216 8.89 -3.88 -33.61
C ILE A 216 10.25 -3.19 -33.51
N VAL A 217 10.68 -2.81 -32.30
CA VAL A 217 11.97 -2.16 -32.08
C VAL A 217 13.12 -3.07 -32.50
N PHE A 218 13.08 -4.36 -32.13
CA PHE A 218 14.09 -5.33 -32.53
C PHE A 218 14.16 -5.49 -34.06
N SER A 219 13.02 -5.62 -34.74
CA SER A 219 12.96 -5.71 -36.20
C SER A 219 13.50 -4.45 -36.88
N LEU A 220 13.17 -3.26 -36.38
CA LEU A 220 13.68 -1.99 -36.91
C LEU A 220 15.19 -1.86 -36.71
N LEU A 221 15.72 -2.23 -35.54
CA LEU A 221 17.15 -2.25 -35.28
C LEU A 221 17.88 -3.23 -36.19
N TYR A 222 17.31 -4.41 -36.40
CA TYR A 222 17.85 -5.41 -37.32
C TYR A 222 17.91 -4.89 -38.77
N LEU A 223 16.82 -4.26 -39.25
CA LEU A 223 16.82 -3.62 -40.56
C LEU A 223 17.82 -2.46 -40.68
N LEU A 224 17.97 -1.66 -39.63
CA LEU A 224 18.95 -0.57 -39.59
C LEU A 224 20.39 -1.11 -39.63
N LEU A 225 20.66 -2.22 -38.94
CA LEU A 225 21.97 -2.88 -38.98
C LEU A 225 22.29 -3.39 -40.39
N LEU A 226 21.33 -4.04 -41.05
CA LEU A 226 21.46 -4.49 -42.44
C LEU A 226 21.70 -3.32 -43.41
N TRP A 227 21.04 -2.18 -43.17
CA TRP A 227 21.17 -1.02 -44.05
C TRP A 227 22.49 -0.26 -43.87
N LYS A 228 22.99 -0.15 -42.62
CA LYS A 228 24.20 0.62 -42.31
C LYS A 228 25.48 -0.20 -42.35
N THR A 229 25.41 -1.52 -42.17
CA THR A 229 26.59 -2.38 -42.12
C THR A 229 26.61 -3.26 -43.35
N SER A 230 27.73 -3.28 -44.06
CA SER A 230 28.03 -4.26 -45.13
C SER A 230 28.30 -5.66 -44.58
N ALA A 231 27.69 -6.02 -43.44
CA ALA A 231 27.90 -7.31 -42.80
C ALA A 231 27.08 -8.35 -43.56
N ASP A 232 27.73 -9.04 -44.51
CA ASP A 232 27.16 -10.19 -45.16
C ASP A 232 26.89 -11.30 -44.14
N ILE A 233 25.74 -11.96 -44.26
CA ILE A 233 25.43 -13.16 -43.48
C ILE A 233 26.31 -14.28 -44.02
N VAL A 234 27.50 -14.47 -43.45
CA VAL A 234 28.39 -15.58 -43.79
C VAL A 234 27.85 -16.83 -43.09
N ALA A 235 27.37 -17.80 -43.88
CA ALA A 235 27.01 -19.11 -43.35
C ALA A 235 28.27 -19.79 -42.79
N SER A 236 28.21 -20.31 -41.57
CA SER A 236 29.36 -20.95 -40.91
C SER A 236 29.63 -22.38 -41.38
N VAL A 237 28.90 -22.86 -42.39
CA VAL A 237 29.00 -24.22 -42.93
C VAL A 237 29.50 -24.11 -44.37
N ASP A 238 30.69 -24.66 -44.62
CA ASP A 238 31.22 -24.85 -45.96
C ASP A 238 30.31 -25.81 -46.74
N ASP A 239 29.83 -25.40 -47.92
CA ASP A 239 29.00 -26.18 -48.85
C ASP A 239 29.79 -27.33 -49.56
N HIS A 240 30.85 -27.84 -48.94
CA HIS A 240 31.72 -28.88 -49.50
C HIS A 240 31.12 -30.32 -49.47
N LEU A 241 29.83 -30.49 -49.20
CA LEU A 241 29.15 -31.80 -49.21
C LEU A 241 28.17 -31.98 -50.38
N SER A 242 28.40 -31.29 -51.51
CA SER A 242 27.71 -31.56 -52.77
C SER A 242 28.68 -31.89 -53.90
N MET A 243 29.33 -33.05 -53.81
CA MET A 243 29.85 -33.81 -54.95
C MET A 243 29.59 -35.30 -54.75
#